data_AF-A0A960SHW3-F1
#
_entry.id   AF-A0A960SHW3-F1
#
_cell.length_a   1.000
_cell.length_b   1.000
_cell.length_c   1.000
_cell.angle_alpha   90.00
_cell.angle_beta   90.00
_cell.angle_gamma   90.00
#
_symmetry.space_group_name_H-M   'P 1'
#
loop_
_entity.id
_entity.type
_entity.pdbx_description
1 polymer ?
#
loop_
_entity_poly.entity_id
_entity_poly.type
_entity_poly.pdbx_seq_one_letter_code
_entity_poly.pdbx_strand_id
1 'polypeptide(L)'
;MAKKKEKVDYEALNSRLMQIPKMDIASARDLLDIGIQDVFELEGRSPESLFETIRKLKPQADPRRLWYLRMAVYFAENKTNPDPGKMTPWAWSQEQLN
;
A
#
# COMPACT_ATOMS: atom_id res chain seq x y z
N MET A 1 24.75 -1.79 18.20
CA MET A 1 23.29 -1.58 18.06
C MET A 1 22.70 -2.85 17.49
N ALA A 2 22.09 -3.70 18.32
CA ALA A 2 21.50 -4.95 17.85
C ALA A 2 20.23 -4.61 17.03
N LYS A 3 20.26 -4.83 15.71
CA LYS A 3 19.05 -4.86 14.89
C LYS A 3 18.20 -6.00 15.42
N LYS A 4 17.22 -5.67 16.27
CA LYS A 4 16.16 -6.58 16.72
C LYS A 4 15.55 -7.12 15.42
N LYS A 5 15.71 -8.43 15.15
CA LYS A 5 15.02 -9.07 14.02
C LYS A 5 13.53 -8.88 14.30
N GLU A 6 12.92 -7.88 13.67
CA GLU A 6 11.48 -7.67 13.73
C GLU A 6 10.84 -8.98 13.29
N LYS A 7 9.93 -9.51 14.11
CA LYS A 7 9.17 -10.69 13.73
C LYS A 7 8.45 -10.32 12.43
N VAL A 8 8.59 -11.17 11.41
CA VAL A 8 7.86 -10.98 10.16
C VAL A 8 6.38 -10.87 10.49
N ASP A 9 5.72 -9.82 10.01
CA ASP A 9 4.31 -9.57 10.28
C ASP A 9 3.47 -10.52 9.42
N TYR A 10 3.30 -11.75 9.92
CA TYR A 10 2.64 -12.84 9.20
C TYR A 10 1.18 -12.53 8.86
N GLU A 11 0.52 -11.69 9.66
CA GLU A 11 -0.83 -11.23 9.38
C GLU A 11 -0.86 -10.40 8.09
N ALA A 12 0.03 -9.42 7.98
CA ALA A 12 0.17 -8.62 6.77
C ALA A 12 0.65 -9.48 5.58
N LEU A 13 1.61 -10.39 5.79
CA LEU A 13 2.12 -11.29 4.74
C LEU A 13 1.04 -12.22 4.15
N ASN A 14 0.11 -12.70 4.98
CA ASN A 14 -0.99 -13.58 4.52
C ASN A 14 -2.27 -12.81 4.18
N SER A 15 -2.24 -11.47 4.22
CA SER A 15 -3.39 -10.65 3.89
C SER A 15 -3.71 -10.68 2.40
N ARG A 16 -4.96 -10.36 2.04
CA ARG A 16 -5.36 -10.25 0.64
C ARG A 16 -4.66 -9.11 -0.10
N LEU A 17 -4.15 -8.13 0.65
CA LEU A 17 -3.38 -7.02 0.11
C LEU A 17 -2.04 -7.45 -0.50
N MET A 18 -1.48 -8.58 -0.05
CA MET A 18 -0.24 -9.14 -0.63
C MET A 18 -0.44 -9.78 -2.00
N GLN A 19 -1.68 -9.87 -2.50
CA GLN A 19 -1.95 -10.24 -3.89
C GLN A 19 -1.53 -9.12 -4.86
N ILE A 20 -1.38 -7.88 -4.37
CA ILE A 20 -0.90 -6.75 -5.16
C ILE A 20 0.58 -6.99 -5.49
N PRO A 21 0.96 -7.04 -6.79
CA PRO A 21 2.35 -7.15 -7.21
C PRO A 21 3.26 -6.10 -6.56
N LYS A 22 4.43 -6.54 -6.09
CA LYS A 22 5.48 -5.68 -5.49
C LYS A 22 5.03 -4.89 -4.25
N MET A 23 3.93 -5.29 -3.62
CA MET A 23 3.49 -4.73 -2.35
C MET A 23 4.47 -5.12 -1.24
N ASP A 24 4.78 -4.18 -0.35
CA ASP A 24 5.58 -4.47 0.83
C ASP A 24 4.70 -4.74 2.06
N ILE A 25 5.26 -5.52 2.99
CA ILE A 25 4.56 -5.97 4.19
C ILE A 25 4.19 -4.78 5.10
N ALA A 26 5.01 -3.71 5.14
CA ALA A 26 4.74 -2.58 6.02
C ALA A 26 3.55 -1.75 5.51
N SER A 27 3.45 -1.49 4.20
CA SER A 27 2.26 -0.85 3.64
C SER A 27 1.01 -1.74 3.72
N ALA A 28 1.13 -3.06 3.56
CA ALA A 28 0.01 -3.96 3.79
C ALA A 28 -0.46 -3.91 5.26
N ARG A 29 0.49 -3.86 6.20
CA ARG A 29 0.19 -3.69 7.62
C ARG A 29 -0.49 -2.36 7.92
N ASP A 30 -0.03 -1.27 7.30
CA ASP A 30 -0.65 0.04 7.49
C ASP A 30 -2.10 0.07 7.01
N LEU A 31 -2.39 -0.59 5.87
CA LEU A 31 -3.74 -0.74 5.36
C LEU A 31 -4.63 -1.54 6.32
N LEU A 32 -4.12 -2.66 6.86
CA LEU A 32 -4.82 -3.43 7.89
C LEU A 32 -5.09 -2.59 9.15
N ASP A 33 -4.11 -1.80 9.60
CA ASP A 33 -4.24 -0.97 10.80
C ASP A 33 -5.32 0.13 10.65
N ILE A 34 -5.56 0.63 9.43
CA ILE A 34 -6.66 1.56 9.13
C ILE A 34 -7.99 0.85 8.79
N GLY A 35 -8.02 -0.49 8.87
CA GLY A 35 -9.22 -1.31 8.69
C GLY A 35 -9.48 -1.84 7.28
N ILE A 36 -8.54 -1.69 6.35
CA ILE A 36 -8.66 -2.23 4.99
C ILE A 36 -8.15 -3.66 4.98
N GLN A 37 -9.03 -4.63 4.72
CA GLN A 37 -8.66 -6.06 4.73
C GLN A 37 -8.60 -6.67 3.32
N ASP A 38 -9.33 -6.09 2.37
CA ASP A 38 -9.41 -6.56 0.99
C ASP A 38 -8.95 -5.51 -0.02
N VAL A 39 -8.42 -5.96 -1.15
CA VAL A 39 -8.03 -5.09 -2.28
C VAL A 39 -9.24 -4.36 -2.83
N PHE A 40 -10.40 -5.01 -2.88
CA PHE A 40 -11.64 -4.37 -3.36
C PHE A 40 -12.01 -3.12 -2.56
N GLU A 41 -11.71 -3.06 -1.26
CA GLU A 41 -12.06 -1.92 -0.42
C GLU A 41 -11.24 -0.66 -0.75
N LEU A 42 -10.17 -0.79 -1.54
CA LEU A 42 -9.37 0.32 -2.04
C LEU A 42 -9.99 0.97 -3.28
N GLU A 43 -10.93 0.30 -3.94
CA GLU A 43 -11.59 0.80 -5.15
C GLU A 43 -12.35 2.09 -4.84
N GLY A 44 -12.07 3.16 -5.59
CA GLY A 44 -12.67 4.48 -5.37
C GLY A 44 -12.17 5.25 -4.15
N ARG A 45 -11.14 4.75 -3.43
CA ARG A 45 -10.49 5.51 -2.35
C ARG A 45 -9.34 6.35 -2.88
N SER A 46 -9.14 7.53 -2.30
CA SER A 46 -7.95 8.34 -2.57
C SER A 46 -6.73 7.77 -1.82
N PRO A 47 -5.63 7.48 -2.53
CA PRO A 47 -4.35 7.09 -1.92
C PRO A 47 -3.84 8.10 -0.89
N GLU A 48 -4.01 9.39 -1.16
CA GLU A 48 -3.62 10.49 -0.29
C GLU A 48 -4.43 10.45 1.02
N SER A 49 -5.74 10.26 0.93
CA SER A 49 -6.61 10.14 2.10
C SER A 49 -6.27 8.91 2.97
N LEU A 50 -5.95 7.78 2.33
CA LEU A 50 -5.44 6.59 3.01
C LEU A 50 -4.13 6.89 3.73
N PHE A 51 -3.19 7.56 3.05
CA PHE A 51 -1.91 7.92 3.64
C PHE A 51 -2.03 8.89 4.82
N GLU A 52 -2.91 9.89 4.71
CA GLU A 52 -3.21 10.79 5.82
C GLU A 52 -3.75 10.05 7.04
N THR A 53 -4.64 9.08 6.81
CA THR A 53 -5.18 8.22 7.87
C THR A 53 -4.08 7.40 8.53
N ILE A 54 -3.16 6.84 7.73
CA ILE A 54 -1.97 6.14 8.23
C ILE A 54 -1.08 7.08 9.03
N ARG A 55 -0.86 8.32 8.58
CA ARG A 55 -0.04 9.31 9.29
C ARG A 55 -0.65 9.73 10.63
N LYS A 56 -1.97 9.73 10.78
CA LYS A 56 -2.65 9.96 12.07
C LYS A 56 -2.29 8.88 13.10
N LEU A 57 -2.13 7.63 12.66
CA LEU A 57 -1.71 6.51 13.53
C LEU A 57 -0.19 6.44 13.70
N LYS A 58 0.55 6.71 12.61
CA LYS A 58 2.00 6.60 12.51
C LYS A 58 2.57 7.87 11.88
N PRO A 59 2.80 8.94 12.67
CA PRO A 59 3.27 10.23 12.14
C PRO A 59 4.63 10.16 11.41
N GLN A 60 5.45 9.16 11.77
CA GLN A 60 6.77 8.88 11.19
C GLN A 60 6.74 7.88 10.02
N ALA A 61 5.55 7.60 9.47
CA ALA A 61 5.40 6.75 8.30
C ALA A 61 6.24 7.27 7.12
N ASP A 62 6.98 6.37 6.46
CA ASP A 62 7.81 6.72 5.30
C ASP A 62 6.92 7.31 4.19
N PRO A 63 7.23 8.50 3.64
CA PRO A 63 6.49 9.09 2.53
C PRO A 63 6.35 8.17 1.31
N ARG A 64 7.29 7.24 1.11
CA ARG A 64 7.25 6.25 0.03
C ARG A 64 6.06 5.29 0.16
N ARG A 65 5.44 5.17 1.33
CA ARG A 65 4.19 4.40 1.52
C ARG A 65 3.08 4.89 0.60
N LEU A 66 3.05 6.19 0.30
CA LEU A 66 2.09 6.75 -0.66
C LEU A 66 2.19 6.10 -2.04
N TRP A 67 3.39 5.72 -2.47
CA TRP A 67 3.60 5.08 -3.77
C TRP A 67 2.96 3.69 -3.84
N TYR A 68 3.07 2.93 -2.75
CA TYR A 68 2.43 1.62 -2.61
C TYR A 68 0.90 1.76 -2.53
N LEU A 69 0.40 2.77 -1.82
CA LEU A 69 -1.04 3.05 -1.74
C LEU A 69 -1.62 3.41 -3.10
N ARG A 70 -0.92 4.24 -3.88
CA ARG A 70 -1.32 4.59 -5.26
C ARG A 70 -1.38 3.36 -6.16
N MET A 71 -0.35 2.52 -6.10
CA MET A 71 -0.32 1.25 -6.82
C MET A 71 -1.45 0.31 -6.39
N ALA A 72 -1.75 0.25 -5.09
CA ALA A 72 -2.78 -0.61 -4.51
C ALA A 72 -4.19 -0.20 -4.98
N VAL A 73 -4.49 1.11 -4.95
CA VAL A 73 -5.75 1.66 -5.49
C VAL A 73 -5.84 1.41 -7.00
N TYR A 74 -4.78 1.70 -7.76
CA TYR A 74 -4.76 1.43 -9.20
C TYR A 74 -5.04 -0.04 -9.52
N PHE A 75 -4.44 -0.96 -8.78
CA PHE A 75 -4.67 -2.39 -8.93
C PHE A 75 -6.11 -2.78 -8.60
N ALA A 76 -6.70 -2.20 -7.55
CA ALA A 76 -8.09 -2.42 -7.20
C ALA A 76 -9.06 -1.92 -8.28
N GLU A 77 -8.75 -0.81 -8.93
CA GLU A 77 -9.54 -0.23 -10.02
C GLU A 77 -9.34 -0.93 -11.37
N ASN A 78 -8.17 -1.54 -11.60
CA ASN A 78 -7.79 -2.13 -12.90
C ASN A 78 -7.65 -3.66 -12.82
N LYS A 79 -8.70 -4.35 -12.38
CA LYS A 79 -8.71 -5.80 -12.14
C LYS A 79 -8.47 -6.66 -13.39
N THR A 80 -8.92 -6.21 -14.57
CA THR A 80 -8.95 -7.06 -15.77
C THR A 80 -7.63 -7.06 -16.54
N ASN A 81 -6.94 -5.92 -16.63
CA ASN A 81 -5.68 -5.82 -17.38
C ASN A 81 -4.84 -4.62 -16.91
N PRO A 82 -4.25 -4.70 -15.70
CA PRO A 82 -3.42 -3.62 -15.17
C PRO A 82 -2.13 -3.47 -15.99
N ASP A 83 -1.72 -2.24 -16.24
CA ASP A 83 -0.47 -1.95 -16.96
C ASP A 83 0.74 -2.43 -16.12
N PRO A 84 1.56 -3.38 -16.62
CA PRO A 84 2.71 -3.89 -15.86
C PRO A 84 3.71 -2.81 -15.46
N GLY A 85 3.81 -1.71 -16.20
CA GLY A 85 4.65 -0.56 -15.86
C GLY A 85 4.14 0.20 -14.64
N LYS A 86 2.81 0.29 -14.48
CA LYS A 86 2.14 0.91 -13.32
C LYS A 86 2.08 -0.02 -12.11
N MET A 87 2.30 -1.33 -12.28
CA MET A 87 2.44 -2.30 -11.19
C MET A 87 3.82 -2.24 -10.52
N THR A 88 4.34 -1.03 -10.36
CA THR A 88 5.65 -0.76 -9.77
C THR A 88 5.56 0.47 -8.88
N PRO A 89 6.02 0.41 -7.61
CA PRO A 89 5.85 1.54 -6.70
C PRO A 89 6.61 2.79 -7.18
N TRP A 90 7.77 2.63 -7.83
CA TRP A 90 8.52 3.77 -8.35
C TRP A 90 7.79 4.54 -9.46
N ALA A 91 6.89 3.91 -10.22
CA ALA A 91 6.08 4.60 -11.23
C ALA A 91 5.13 5.65 -10.61
N TRP A 92 4.82 5.52 -9.33
CA TRP A 92 3.96 6.42 -8.56
C TRP A 92 4.73 7.47 -7.75
N SER A 93 6.06 7.50 -7.92
CA SER A 93 6.93 8.42 -7.19
C SER A 93 6.76 9.89 -7.58
N GLN A 94 6.40 10.12 -8.85
CA GLN A 94 5.94 11.40 -9.35
C GLN A 94 4.42 11.32 -9.42
N GLU A 95 3.72 12.34 -8.93
CA GLU A 95 2.31 12.52 -9.27
C GLU A 95 2.18 12.35 -10.78
N GLN A 96 1.37 11.37 -11.22
CA GLN A 96 0.81 11.42 -12.55
C GLN A 96 -0.21 12.57 -12.48
N LEU A 97 0.31 13.80 -12.57
CA LEU A 97 -0.46 15.01 -12.70
C LEU A 97 -1.21 14.84 -14.01
N ASN A 98 -2.48 14.46 -13.90
CA ASN A 98 -3.35 14.23 -15.03
C ASN A 98 -4.43 15.30 -15.04
#